data_AF-A0A519YSU7-F1
#
_entry.id   AF-A0A519YSU7-F1
#
_cell.length_a   1.000
_cell.length_b   1.000
_cell.length_c   1.000
_cell.angle_alpha   90.00
_cell.angle_beta   90.00
_cell.angle_gamma   90.00
#
_symmetry.space_group_name_H-M   'P 1'
#
loop_
_entity.id
_entity.type
_entity.pdbx_description
1 polymer ?
#
loop_
_entity_poly.entity_id
_entity_poly.type
_entity_poly.pdbx_seq_one_letter_code
_entity_poly.pdbx_strand_id
1 'polypeptide(L)'
;DTRPNTGQLFALGYNPTGTQSQLYSLNATTGALTAVGSALTTLNLGTTTNRIGFDFNPTVDRIRVTGNNNTNYRLNPNNGALAATDGNLTYNLGNATSNPVVPADANAGQTPVIGSVAYGNSYIGATTTVLYDIDEAKSLYTVQNPPNDGILNSRNSLTTSTANAVATDLDIYFSPTTRTNTAYLTIADGAAAAATTRLFTLDFITGANMVSVGTVGPAGTLVTDIAFAIDRPATLPAITGQLAYALAGTNLLTFDTATPNLIRTSTGITGMATTQTLVGLDVRPLTNTLYALGYNSAAAAGVANAQLYTLNGATGIAVPVGAAIRLELGTGSIGFDFNPTVDRIRVVGANRTNYRLVPTDGTIAFTDGQLTYATGTSTPSIGAAAYTNSFMGATSTSGTTLYDYDEVLNTLNTQVPPNDGTLNNVGSSGITVNATAPNVDLDIYSTGVGVNTAYLVANTGTSANASLYTVNLTTGAATLVGAIGNGIAARDIAIAASTGVVTSNRATDLATTFTLFP
;
A
#
# COMPACT_ATOMS: atom_id res chain seq x y z
N ASP A 1 -1.96 -3.55 20.44
CA ASP A 1 -1.68 -3.96 19.04
C ASP A 1 -0.31 -3.45 18.54
N THR A 2 0.25 -4.14 17.55
CA THR A 2 1.56 -3.89 16.91
C THR A 2 1.40 -3.17 15.59
N ARG A 3 2.07 -2.02 15.41
CA ARG A 3 1.98 -1.22 14.19
C ARG A 3 2.61 -1.94 12.98
N PRO A 4 1.87 -2.25 11.90
CA PRO A 4 2.41 -2.94 10.72
C PRO A 4 3.58 -2.22 10.06
N ASN A 5 3.54 -0.89 10.01
CA ASN A 5 4.58 -0.07 9.38
C ASN A 5 5.93 -0.09 10.11
N THR A 6 5.97 -0.36 11.42
CA THR A 6 7.21 -0.26 12.21
C THR A 6 7.53 -1.49 13.05
N GLY A 7 6.59 -2.40 13.26
CA GLY A 7 6.73 -3.54 14.16
C GLY A 7 6.74 -3.15 15.64
N GLN A 8 6.49 -1.87 15.96
CA GLN A 8 6.45 -1.40 17.34
C GLN A 8 5.12 -1.75 17.99
N LEU A 9 5.17 -2.19 19.25
CA LEU A 9 4.00 -2.45 20.07
C LEU A 9 3.46 -1.14 20.66
N PHE A 10 2.15 -0.96 20.62
CA PHE A 10 1.45 0.21 21.20
C PHE A 10 0.37 -0.23 22.18
N ALA A 11 0.08 0.68 23.10
CA ALA A 11 -1.00 0.55 24.08
C ALA A 11 -1.76 1.88 24.20
N LEU A 12 -3.05 1.80 24.55
CA LEU A 12 -3.87 2.96 24.86
C LEU A 12 -4.17 2.98 26.36
N GLY A 13 -3.67 4.01 27.06
CA GLY A 13 -4.16 4.30 28.40
C GLY A 13 -5.48 5.06 28.32
N TYR A 14 -6.46 4.66 29.14
CA TYR A 14 -7.76 5.33 29.21
C TYR A 14 -8.19 5.53 30.66
N ASN A 15 -8.55 6.78 30.99
CA ASN A 15 -9.21 7.12 32.24
C ASN A 15 -10.69 7.46 31.96
N PRO A 16 -11.64 6.59 32.36
CA PRO A 16 -13.05 6.85 32.16
C PRO A 16 -13.53 8.07 32.97
N THR A 17 -12.85 8.42 34.06
CA THR A 17 -13.12 9.63 34.84
C THR A 17 -12.52 10.84 34.12
N GLY A 18 -13.33 11.47 33.26
CA GLY A 18 -12.92 12.62 32.44
C GLY A 18 -12.57 12.28 30.99
N THR A 19 -12.79 11.03 30.54
CA THR A 19 -12.62 10.60 29.15
C THR A 19 -11.25 10.91 28.56
N GLN A 20 -10.21 10.82 29.39
CA GLN A 20 -8.84 11.09 28.96
C GLN A 20 -8.21 9.82 28.39
N SER A 21 -7.55 9.92 27.24
CA SER A 21 -6.75 8.84 26.67
C SER A 21 -5.34 9.29 26.31
N GLN A 22 -4.38 8.37 26.41
CA GLN A 22 -2.99 8.61 26.03
C GLN A 22 -2.49 7.40 25.23
N LEU A 23 -2.01 7.66 24.03
CA LEU A 23 -1.33 6.65 23.23
C LEU A 23 0.10 6.47 23.75
N TYR A 24 0.55 5.23 23.84
CA TYR A 24 1.91 4.87 24.23
C TYR A 24 2.53 3.90 23.22
N SER A 25 3.83 4.02 23.00
CA SER A 25 4.64 2.89 22.55
C SER A 25 5.08 2.08 23.76
N LEU A 26 5.08 0.75 23.61
CA LEU A 26 5.37 -0.22 24.67
C LEU A 26 6.63 -1.00 24.30
N ASN A 27 7.63 -0.96 25.17
CA ASN A 27 8.81 -1.81 25.02
C ASN A 27 8.47 -3.24 25.44
N ALA A 28 8.40 -4.16 24.46
CA ALA A 28 7.99 -5.55 24.69
C ALA A 28 8.90 -6.35 25.64
N THR A 29 10.16 -5.92 25.86
CA THR A 29 11.11 -6.61 26.75
C THR A 29 11.03 -6.10 28.20
N THR A 30 10.85 -4.80 28.38
CA THR A 30 10.92 -4.15 29.71
C THR A 30 9.56 -3.76 30.27
N GLY A 31 8.51 -3.72 29.45
CA GLY A 31 7.19 -3.22 29.82
C GLY A 31 7.11 -1.69 29.94
N ALA A 32 8.18 -0.97 29.60
CA ALA A 32 8.20 0.49 29.70
C ALA A 32 7.29 1.15 28.65
N LEU A 33 6.47 2.10 29.10
CA LEU A 33 5.60 2.92 28.25
C LEU A 33 6.27 4.26 27.92
N THR A 34 6.18 4.69 26.67
CA THR A 34 6.59 6.04 26.23
C THR A 34 5.41 6.73 25.57
N ALA A 35 5.05 7.92 26.05
CA ALA A 35 3.92 8.67 25.52
C ALA A 35 4.16 9.08 24.06
N VAL A 36 3.15 8.89 23.22
CA VAL A 36 3.13 9.30 21.81
C VAL A 36 2.25 10.53 21.69
N GLY A 37 2.87 11.70 21.65
CA GLY A 37 2.19 12.98 21.65
C GLY A 37 1.44 13.29 22.95
N SER A 38 0.53 14.26 22.90
CA SER A 38 -0.25 14.72 24.05
C SER A 38 -1.48 13.87 24.31
N ALA A 39 -1.87 13.76 25.59
CA ALA A 39 -3.12 13.12 25.97
C ALA A 39 -4.33 13.81 25.33
N LEU A 40 -5.30 13.02 24.89
CA LEU A 40 -6.60 13.49 24.43
C LEU A 40 -7.53 13.58 25.63
N THR A 41 -8.23 14.70 25.81
CA THR A 41 -9.07 14.94 27.01
C THR A 41 -10.56 14.66 26.79
N THR A 42 -10.96 14.18 25.61
CA THR A 42 -12.38 14.06 25.23
C THR A 42 -12.69 12.80 24.42
N LEU A 43 -11.89 11.74 24.55
CA LEU A 43 -12.14 10.48 23.86
C LEU A 43 -13.11 9.64 24.71
N ASN A 44 -14.41 9.76 24.46
CA ASN A 44 -15.42 9.08 25.26
C ASN A 44 -15.58 7.61 24.81
N LEU A 45 -14.84 6.69 25.43
CA LEU A 45 -14.88 5.26 25.13
C LEU A 45 -15.86 4.48 26.02
N GLY A 46 -16.67 5.19 26.81
CA GLY A 46 -17.56 4.61 27.81
C GLY A 46 -16.88 4.42 29.16
N THR A 47 -17.50 3.63 30.04
CA THR A 47 -17.10 3.51 31.45
C THR A 47 -16.24 2.27 31.75
N THR A 48 -16.17 1.32 30.83
CA THR A 48 -15.41 0.07 31.01
C THR A 48 -14.05 0.16 30.33
N THR A 49 -12.98 -0.18 31.03
CA THR A 49 -11.61 -0.11 30.49
C THR A 49 -11.17 -1.36 29.74
N ASN A 50 -11.83 -2.50 29.95
CA ASN A 50 -11.45 -3.80 29.37
C ASN A 50 -12.31 -4.18 28.16
N ARG A 51 -12.94 -3.19 27.50
CA ARG A 51 -13.88 -3.36 26.37
C ARG A 51 -13.71 -2.20 25.40
N ILE A 52 -12.48 -2.04 24.93
CA ILE A 52 -12.09 -0.97 24.02
C ILE A 52 -11.39 -1.65 22.86
N GLY A 53 -11.95 -1.55 21.66
CA GLY A 53 -11.25 -2.01 20.47
C GLY A 53 -10.07 -1.09 20.18
N PHE A 54 -8.91 -1.68 19.89
CA PHE A 54 -7.69 -0.95 19.56
C PHE A 54 -6.87 -1.74 18.55
N ASP A 55 -6.81 -1.29 17.30
CA ASP A 55 -6.10 -2.03 16.25
C ASP A 55 -5.60 -1.16 15.11
N PHE A 56 -4.46 -1.53 14.51
CA PHE A 56 -3.85 -0.79 13.42
C PHE A 56 -4.44 -1.18 12.07
N ASN A 57 -4.96 -0.19 11.35
CA ASN A 57 -5.26 -0.34 9.94
C ASN A 57 -3.94 -0.41 9.13
N PRO A 58 -3.59 -1.56 8.50
CA PRO A 58 -2.31 -1.73 7.82
C PRO A 58 -2.23 -0.99 6.48
N THR A 59 -3.36 -0.55 5.90
CA THR A 59 -3.35 0.10 4.58
C THR A 59 -3.15 1.61 4.65
N VAL A 60 -3.78 2.28 5.64
CA VAL A 60 -3.70 3.75 5.80
C VAL A 60 -2.91 4.22 7.02
N ASP A 61 -2.35 3.27 7.79
CA ASP A 61 -1.52 3.55 8.97
C ASP A 61 -2.21 4.48 9.97
N ARG A 62 -3.37 4.02 10.43
CA ARG A 62 -4.20 4.66 11.45
C ARG A 62 -4.62 3.63 12.48
N ILE A 63 -4.84 4.09 13.71
CA ILE A 63 -5.32 3.23 14.79
C ILE A 63 -6.84 3.38 14.84
N ARG A 64 -7.58 2.29 14.73
CA ARG A 64 -9.00 2.23 15.06
C ARG A 64 -9.15 2.13 16.57
N VAL A 65 -10.01 2.97 17.14
CA VAL A 65 -10.37 2.90 18.56
C VAL A 65 -11.89 2.91 18.68
N THR A 66 -12.45 1.87 19.29
CA THR A 66 -13.90 1.76 19.52
C THR A 66 -14.21 1.68 21.02
N GLY A 67 -15.34 2.23 21.42
CA GLY A 67 -15.83 2.15 22.79
C GLY A 67 -17.09 1.31 22.89
N ASN A 68 -17.33 0.73 24.07
CA ASN A 68 -18.54 -0.03 24.37
C ASN A 68 -19.83 0.82 24.38
N ASN A 69 -19.69 2.14 24.28
CA ASN A 69 -20.75 3.13 24.11
C ASN A 69 -21.00 3.48 22.63
N ASN A 70 -20.60 2.58 21.72
CA ASN A 70 -20.80 2.66 20.27
C ASN A 70 -19.95 3.72 19.58
N THR A 71 -18.97 4.30 20.27
CA THR A 71 -18.08 5.29 19.66
C THR A 71 -17.04 4.62 18.78
N ASN A 72 -16.61 5.37 17.78
CA ASN A 72 -15.72 4.90 16.73
C ASN A 72 -14.79 6.03 16.31
N TYR A 73 -13.49 5.86 16.53
CA TYR A 73 -12.48 6.88 16.32
C TYR A 73 -11.32 6.35 15.51
N ARG A 74 -10.57 7.28 14.91
CA ARG A 74 -9.25 7.02 14.35
C ARG A 74 -8.20 7.91 15.00
N LEU A 75 -7.09 7.34 15.43
CA LEU A 75 -5.92 8.07 15.93
C LEU A 75 -4.76 8.04 14.92
N ASN A 76 -3.92 9.07 14.96
CA ASN A 76 -2.67 9.11 14.21
C ASN A 76 -1.54 8.49 15.05
N PRO A 77 -0.92 7.39 14.59
CA PRO A 77 0.08 6.67 15.38
C PRO A 77 1.40 7.42 15.55
N ASN A 78 1.66 8.46 14.74
CA ASN A 78 2.90 9.22 14.82
C ASN A 78 2.88 10.29 15.93
N ASN A 79 1.70 10.75 16.34
CA ASN A 79 1.57 11.85 17.30
C ASN A 79 0.41 11.70 18.29
N GLY A 80 -0.29 10.56 18.32
CA GLY A 80 -1.40 10.30 19.23
C GLY A 80 -2.64 11.15 19.03
N ALA A 81 -2.65 12.06 18.05
CA ALA A 81 -3.76 12.97 17.83
C ALA A 81 -5.00 12.25 17.28
N LEU A 82 -6.19 12.76 17.60
CA LEU A 82 -7.44 12.33 16.97
C LEU A 82 -7.39 12.68 15.48
N ALA A 83 -7.40 11.66 14.62
CA ALA A 83 -7.42 11.81 13.18
C ALA A 83 -8.85 11.99 12.65
N ALA A 84 -9.83 11.28 13.22
CA ALA A 84 -11.24 11.43 12.89
C ALA A 84 -12.16 10.89 13.99
N THR A 85 -13.35 11.48 14.08
CA THR A 85 -14.53 10.87 14.71
C THR A 85 -15.38 10.29 13.59
N ASP A 86 -15.55 8.97 13.62
CA ASP A 86 -16.27 8.23 12.59
C ASP A 86 -17.72 7.95 13.02
N GLY A 87 -18.53 7.38 12.13
CA GLY A 87 -19.91 7.03 12.43
C GLY A 87 -20.01 6.06 13.61
N ASN A 88 -21.01 6.27 14.47
CA ASN A 88 -21.27 5.39 15.61
C ASN A 88 -21.55 3.95 15.15
N LEU A 89 -21.11 3.00 15.96
CA LEU A 89 -21.30 1.57 15.71
C LEU A 89 -22.79 1.23 15.73
N THR A 90 -23.28 0.75 14.59
CA THR A 90 -24.69 0.36 14.38
C THR A 90 -24.77 -0.81 13.42
N TYR A 91 -25.75 -1.71 13.62
CA TYR A 91 -26.02 -2.75 12.65
C TYR A 91 -26.62 -2.18 11.37
N ASN A 92 -26.20 -2.73 10.23
CA ASN A 92 -26.67 -2.33 8.92
C ASN A 92 -28.21 -2.39 8.84
N LEU A 93 -28.85 -1.25 8.60
CA LEU A 93 -30.31 -1.17 8.47
C LEU A 93 -30.82 -1.66 7.12
N GLY A 94 -29.92 -1.95 6.18
CA GLY A 94 -30.25 -2.27 4.79
C GLY A 94 -30.65 -1.03 3.99
N ASN A 95 -30.71 -1.21 2.67
CA ASN A 95 -31.26 -0.25 1.74
C ASN A 95 -32.05 -1.00 0.65
N ALA A 96 -33.37 -1.06 0.82
CA ALA A 96 -34.27 -1.71 -0.12
C ALA A 96 -34.34 -0.99 -1.49
N THR A 97 -33.82 0.24 -1.59
CA THR A 97 -33.86 1.07 -2.80
C THR A 97 -32.52 1.19 -3.53
N SER A 98 -31.44 0.63 -2.97
CA SER A 98 -30.14 0.60 -3.63
C SER A 98 -30.09 -0.42 -4.77
N ASN A 99 -29.16 -0.23 -5.71
CA ASN A 99 -28.84 -1.22 -6.74
C ASN A 99 -27.34 -1.58 -6.67
N PRO A 100 -26.97 -2.80 -6.25
CA PRO A 100 -27.85 -3.89 -5.80
C PRO A 100 -28.56 -3.56 -4.48
N VAL A 101 -29.68 -4.23 -4.20
CA VAL A 101 -30.39 -4.12 -2.92
C VAL A 101 -29.48 -4.60 -1.80
N VAL A 102 -29.33 -3.78 -0.77
CA VAL A 102 -28.58 -4.14 0.43
C VAL A 102 -29.57 -4.64 1.48
N PRO A 103 -29.56 -5.92 1.88
CA PRO A 103 -30.46 -6.41 2.92
C PRO A 103 -30.10 -5.82 4.28
N ALA A 104 -31.09 -5.71 5.17
CA ALA A 104 -30.86 -5.37 6.56
C ALA A 104 -30.12 -6.51 7.28
N ASP A 105 -29.27 -6.15 8.23
CA ASP A 105 -28.66 -7.09 9.15
C ASP A 105 -29.73 -7.76 10.04
N ALA A 106 -29.51 -9.01 10.44
CA ALA A 106 -30.42 -9.71 11.35
C ALA A 106 -30.59 -9.01 12.70
N ASN A 107 -29.60 -8.19 13.10
CA ASN A 107 -29.60 -7.40 14.32
C ASN A 107 -29.91 -5.91 14.07
N ALA A 108 -30.42 -5.56 12.89
CA ALA A 108 -30.80 -4.18 12.56
C ALA A 108 -31.72 -3.58 13.64
N GLY A 109 -31.42 -2.35 14.05
CA GLY A 109 -32.15 -1.64 15.11
C GLY A 109 -31.77 -2.02 16.54
N GLN A 110 -30.94 -3.04 16.74
CA GLN A 110 -30.38 -3.36 18.06
C GLN A 110 -29.12 -2.54 18.35
N THR A 111 -28.85 -2.28 19.63
CA THR A 111 -27.61 -1.62 20.06
C THR A 111 -26.47 -2.64 20.10
N PRO A 112 -25.37 -2.43 19.33
CA PRO A 112 -24.18 -3.27 19.45
C PRO A 112 -23.42 -2.98 20.75
N VAL A 113 -22.71 -3.99 21.26
CA VAL A 113 -21.76 -3.85 22.38
C VAL A 113 -20.40 -4.37 21.93
N ILE A 114 -19.65 -3.52 21.22
CA ILE A 114 -18.35 -3.89 20.68
C ILE A 114 -17.28 -3.76 21.77
N GLY A 115 -16.56 -4.86 22.01
CA GLY A 115 -15.49 -4.93 23.01
C GLY A 115 -14.09 -4.97 22.44
N SER A 116 -13.93 -5.54 21.24
CA SER A 116 -12.64 -5.70 20.56
C SER A 116 -12.82 -5.62 19.04
N VAL A 117 -11.74 -5.22 18.37
CA VAL A 117 -11.68 -5.07 16.91
C VAL A 117 -10.32 -5.53 16.39
N ALA A 118 -10.26 -6.05 15.17
CA ALA A 118 -9.00 -6.41 14.53
C ALA A 118 -9.06 -6.28 13.01
N TYR A 119 -8.00 -5.75 12.42
CA TYR A 119 -7.78 -5.70 10.98
C TYR A 119 -7.06 -6.96 10.50
N GLY A 120 -7.50 -7.50 9.36
CA GLY A 120 -6.72 -8.50 8.64
C GLY A 120 -5.53 -7.89 7.88
N ASN A 121 -4.61 -8.75 7.43
CA ASN A 121 -3.41 -8.37 6.66
C ASN A 121 -2.46 -7.44 7.41
N SER A 122 -2.19 -7.71 8.69
CA SER A 122 -1.31 -6.93 9.55
C SER A 122 0.17 -7.07 9.17
N TYR A 123 0.55 -6.49 8.03
CA TYR A 123 1.93 -6.39 7.55
C TYR A 123 2.17 -5.07 6.78
N ILE A 124 3.41 -4.60 6.75
CA ILE A 124 3.78 -3.36 6.05
C ILE A 124 3.47 -3.44 4.54
N GLY A 125 2.85 -2.39 4.01
CA GLY A 125 2.56 -2.30 2.58
C GLY A 125 1.34 -3.12 2.13
N ALA A 126 0.54 -3.64 3.07
CA ALA A 126 -0.76 -4.23 2.73
C ALA A 126 -1.61 -3.23 1.93
N THR A 127 -2.19 -3.70 0.83
CA THR A 127 -3.04 -2.88 -0.05
C THR A 127 -4.53 -3.08 0.22
N THR A 128 -4.87 -4.13 0.96
CA THR A 128 -6.24 -4.47 1.36
C THR A 128 -6.27 -4.88 2.81
N THR A 129 -7.38 -4.56 3.49
CA THR A 129 -7.65 -4.98 4.86
C THR A 129 -9.16 -4.98 5.08
N VAL A 130 -9.60 -5.71 6.09
CA VAL A 130 -11.00 -5.78 6.53
C VAL A 130 -10.99 -5.67 8.05
N LEU A 131 -11.88 -4.84 8.61
CA LEU A 131 -12.06 -4.68 10.05
C LEU A 131 -13.14 -5.64 10.53
N TYR A 132 -12.82 -6.40 11.57
CA TYR A 132 -13.76 -7.29 12.25
C TYR A 132 -13.91 -6.89 13.70
N ASP A 133 -15.07 -7.22 14.27
CA ASP A 133 -15.46 -6.81 15.62
C ASP A 133 -16.15 -7.96 16.35
N ILE A 134 -16.02 -7.95 17.68
CA ILE A 134 -16.78 -8.81 18.58
C ILE A 134 -17.88 -8.00 19.26
N ASP A 135 -19.15 -8.32 18.98
CA ASP A 135 -20.24 -7.92 19.87
C ASP A 135 -20.26 -8.91 21.04
N GLU A 136 -19.78 -8.44 22.19
CA GLU A 136 -19.62 -9.26 23.39
C GLU A 136 -20.97 -9.63 24.00
N ALA A 137 -21.96 -8.74 23.95
CA ALA A 137 -23.28 -9.00 24.53
C ALA A 137 -24.03 -10.08 23.75
N LYS A 138 -23.84 -10.15 22.43
CA LYS A 138 -24.50 -11.12 21.55
C LYS A 138 -23.63 -12.32 21.19
N SER A 139 -22.34 -12.31 21.59
CA SER A 139 -21.37 -13.34 21.21
C SER A 139 -21.32 -13.52 19.70
N LEU A 140 -21.07 -12.41 18.99
CA LEU A 140 -21.20 -12.34 17.55
C LEU A 140 -19.92 -11.79 16.91
N TYR A 141 -19.43 -12.51 15.91
CA TYR A 141 -18.39 -12.04 15.01
C TYR A 141 -19.03 -11.19 13.91
N THR A 142 -18.56 -9.96 13.73
CA THR A 142 -19.09 -9.02 12.76
C THR A 142 -17.98 -8.42 11.90
N VAL A 143 -18.36 -7.83 10.77
CA VAL A 143 -17.47 -7.01 9.94
C VAL A 143 -17.95 -5.57 9.94
N GLN A 144 -17.04 -4.62 10.16
CA GLN A 144 -17.34 -3.19 10.02
C GLN A 144 -17.09 -2.75 8.58
N ASN A 145 -18.16 -2.57 7.81
CA ASN A 145 -18.08 -2.19 6.40
C ASN A 145 -19.26 -1.28 5.97
N PRO A 146 -18.99 -0.02 5.55
CA PRO A 146 -17.69 0.65 5.61
C PRO A 146 -17.29 1.02 7.06
N PRO A 147 -16.00 0.89 7.43
CA PRO A 147 -15.55 1.09 8.81
C PRO A 147 -15.70 2.55 9.29
N ASN A 148 -15.54 3.53 8.40
CA ASN A 148 -15.66 4.93 8.80
C ASN A 148 -17.12 5.37 9.05
N ASP A 149 -18.10 4.57 8.65
CA ASP A 149 -19.51 4.85 8.89
C ASP A 149 -20.03 4.10 10.13
N GLY A 150 -19.21 3.25 10.75
CA GLY A 150 -19.62 2.46 11.91
C GLY A 150 -20.59 1.31 11.59
N ILE A 151 -20.72 0.90 10.33
CA ILE A 151 -21.73 -0.07 9.92
C ILE A 151 -21.25 -1.50 10.15
N LEU A 152 -21.92 -2.21 11.06
CA LEU A 152 -21.66 -3.60 11.41
C LEU A 152 -22.54 -4.53 10.58
N ASN A 153 -21.94 -5.60 10.05
CA ASN A 153 -22.64 -6.69 9.39
C ASN A 153 -22.28 -8.01 10.08
N SER A 154 -23.29 -8.70 10.58
CA SER A 154 -23.20 -9.97 11.29
C SER A 154 -22.65 -11.06 10.37
N ARG A 155 -21.68 -11.84 10.87
CA ARG A 155 -21.10 -12.97 10.13
C ARG A 155 -21.49 -14.30 10.73
N ASN A 156 -21.13 -14.52 11.99
CA ASN A 156 -21.38 -15.79 12.66
C ASN A 156 -21.44 -15.63 14.17
N SER A 157 -22.26 -16.45 14.83
CA SER A 157 -22.25 -16.55 16.28
C SER A 157 -21.03 -17.32 16.78
N LEU A 158 -20.44 -16.84 17.87
CA LEU A 158 -19.36 -17.53 18.57
C LEU A 158 -19.92 -18.75 19.30
N THR A 159 -19.18 -19.86 19.32
CA THR A 159 -19.62 -21.10 19.99
C THR A 159 -19.42 -21.07 21.51
N THR A 160 -18.61 -20.13 22.01
CA THR A 160 -18.44 -19.84 23.44
C THR A 160 -18.97 -18.44 23.71
N SER A 161 -19.77 -18.30 24.78
CA SER A 161 -20.38 -17.02 25.14
C SER A 161 -19.32 -16.03 25.61
N THR A 162 -19.45 -14.80 25.16
CA THR A 162 -18.66 -13.63 25.59
C THR A 162 -19.45 -12.69 26.49
N ALA A 163 -20.77 -12.89 26.62
CA ALA A 163 -21.66 -11.95 27.30
C ALA A 163 -21.33 -11.75 28.79
N ASN A 164 -20.82 -12.79 29.44
CA ASN A 164 -20.44 -12.79 30.85
C ASN A 164 -18.92 -12.79 31.07
N ALA A 165 -18.14 -12.65 30.00
CA ALA A 165 -16.69 -12.62 30.11
C ALA A 165 -16.26 -11.34 30.85
N VAL A 166 -15.23 -11.48 31.69
CA VAL A 166 -14.60 -10.33 32.38
C VAL A 166 -13.67 -9.55 31.47
N ALA A 167 -13.15 -10.19 30.42
CA ALA A 167 -12.47 -9.56 29.30
C ALA A 167 -12.56 -10.45 28.06
N THR A 168 -12.60 -9.83 26.89
CA THR A 168 -12.35 -10.49 25.62
C THR A 168 -11.43 -9.63 24.78
N ASP A 169 -10.66 -10.26 23.90
CA ASP A 169 -9.91 -9.50 22.90
C ASP A 169 -9.69 -10.31 21.63
N LEU A 170 -9.68 -9.62 20.50
CA LEU A 170 -9.54 -10.17 19.16
C LEU A 170 -8.30 -9.58 18.52
N ASP A 171 -7.47 -10.45 17.94
CA ASP A 171 -6.39 -10.03 17.06
C ASP A 171 -6.27 -11.02 15.88
N ILE A 172 -5.79 -10.54 14.74
CA ILE A 172 -5.63 -11.31 13.52
C ILE A 172 -4.15 -11.39 13.17
N TYR A 173 -3.59 -12.59 13.34
CA TYR A 173 -2.23 -12.88 12.93
C TYR A 173 -2.15 -13.10 11.42
N PHE A 174 -1.26 -12.37 10.76
CA PHE A 174 -0.84 -12.66 9.39
C PHE A 174 0.45 -13.49 9.39
N SER A 175 0.40 -14.69 8.79
CA SER A 175 1.58 -15.53 8.61
C SER A 175 2.33 -15.14 7.33
N PRO A 176 3.57 -14.59 7.40
CA PRO A 176 4.34 -14.24 6.21
C PRO A 176 4.76 -15.45 5.36
N THR A 177 4.88 -16.63 5.99
CA THR A 177 5.26 -17.88 5.31
C THR A 177 4.13 -18.40 4.42
N THR A 178 2.91 -18.49 4.98
CA THR A 178 1.74 -19.03 4.26
C THR A 178 0.91 -17.96 3.57
N ARG A 179 1.13 -16.68 3.92
CA ARG A 179 0.36 -15.51 3.44
C ARG A 179 -1.13 -15.61 3.77
N THR A 180 -1.44 -16.14 4.94
CA THR A 180 -2.81 -16.36 5.43
C THR A 180 -3.03 -15.63 6.74
N ASN A 181 -4.26 -15.17 6.95
CA ASN A 181 -4.70 -14.63 8.23
C ASN A 181 -5.31 -15.72 9.09
N THR A 182 -5.13 -15.63 10.40
CA THR A 182 -5.83 -16.44 11.40
C THR A 182 -6.30 -15.53 12.51
N ALA A 183 -7.61 -15.54 12.79
CA ALA A 183 -8.19 -14.76 13.87
C ALA A 183 -8.05 -15.53 15.18
N TYR A 184 -7.57 -14.84 16.21
CA TYR A 184 -7.42 -15.34 17.56
C TYR A 184 -8.27 -14.51 18.52
N LEU A 185 -9.04 -15.19 19.35
CA LEU A 185 -9.92 -14.58 20.33
C LEU A 185 -9.56 -15.10 21.72
N THR A 186 -9.29 -14.20 22.66
CA THR A 186 -9.25 -14.53 24.08
C THR A 186 -10.60 -14.31 24.73
N ILE A 187 -11.03 -15.25 25.55
CA ILE A 187 -12.19 -15.11 26.44
C ILE A 187 -11.73 -15.43 27.86
N ALA A 188 -11.87 -14.45 28.76
CA ALA A 188 -11.57 -14.61 30.17
C ALA A 188 -12.87 -14.70 30.98
N ASP A 189 -13.08 -15.86 31.62
CA ASP A 189 -14.25 -16.14 32.44
C ASP A 189 -13.91 -16.17 33.94
N GLY A 190 -14.95 -16.06 34.78
CA GLY A 190 -14.84 -16.13 36.24
C GLY A 190 -14.72 -14.74 36.89
N ALA A 191 -14.18 -14.68 38.10
CA ALA A 191 -13.90 -13.41 38.77
C ALA A 191 -12.53 -12.88 38.35
N ALA A 192 -12.34 -11.56 38.26
CA ALA A 192 -11.07 -10.96 37.83
C ALA A 192 -9.84 -11.47 38.63
N ALA A 193 -9.98 -11.72 39.94
CA ALA A 193 -8.92 -12.25 40.79
C ALA A 193 -8.64 -13.76 40.63
N ALA A 194 -9.49 -14.48 39.90
CA ALA A 194 -9.42 -15.93 39.68
C ALA A 194 -9.82 -16.30 38.25
N ALA A 195 -9.51 -15.42 37.29
CA ALA A 195 -9.96 -15.56 35.91
C ALA A 195 -9.31 -16.78 35.25
N THR A 196 -10.04 -17.42 34.35
CA THR A 196 -9.49 -18.41 33.42
C THR A 196 -9.58 -17.84 32.01
N THR A 197 -8.43 -17.50 31.44
CA THR A 197 -8.34 -17.05 30.04
C THR A 197 -8.16 -18.25 29.12
N ARG A 198 -8.98 -18.34 28.09
CA ARG A 198 -8.86 -19.32 27.00
C ARG A 198 -8.58 -18.61 25.68
N LEU A 199 -7.68 -19.18 24.89
CA LEU A 199 -7.39 -18.74 23.53
C LEU A 199 -8.14 -19.62 22.53
N PHE A 200 -8.76 -19.00 21.54
CA PHE A 200 -9.47 -19.66 20.45
C PHE A 200 -8.90 -19.22 19.10
N THR A 201 -8.96 -20.10 18.11
CA THR A 201 -8.83 -19.74 16.69
C THR A 201 -10.19 -19.80 16.02
N LEU A 202 -10.42 -18.94 15.04
CA LEU A 202 -11.60 -18.94 14.18
C LEU A 202 -11.20 -18.61 12.74
N ASP A 203 -12.06 -18.99 11.79
CA ASP A 203 -11.92 -18.53 10.41
C ASP A 203 -12.03 -17.01 10.35
N PHE A 204 -11.00 -16.34 9.85
CA PHE A 204 -10.93 -14.88 9.92
C PHE A 204 -12.00 -14.18 9.05
N ILE A 205 -12.52 -14.84 8.00
CA ILE A 205 -13.49 -14.21 7.10
C ILE A 205 -14.91 -14.31 7.67
N THR A 206 -15.24 -15.49 8.19
CA THR A 206 -16.60 -15.87 8.54
C THR A 206 -16.85 -15.89 10.04
N GLY A 207 -15.81 -16.00 10.88
CA GLY A 207 -15.94 -16.27 12.31
C GLY A 207 -16.41 -17.70 12.62
N ALA A 208 -16.39 -18.60 11.64
CA ALA A 208 -16.75 -20.00 11.80
C ALA A 208 -15.59 -20.83 12.38
N ASN A 209 -15.87 -22.12 12.67
CA ASN A 209 -14.87 -23.10 13.10
C ASN A 209 -14.06 -22.65 14.33
N MET A 210 -14.75 -22.04 15.30
CA MET A 210 -14.10 -21.60 16.53
C MET A 210 -13.63 -22.81 17.34
N VAL A 211 -12.31 -22.93 17.53
CA VAL A 211 -11.65 -24.05 18.21
C VAL A 211 -10.80 -23.51 19.36
N SER A 212 -10.91 -24.13 20.53
CA SER A 212 -10.05 -23.80 21.67
C SER A 212 -8.62 -24.27 21.42
N VAL A 213 -7.68 -23.34 21.49
CA VAL A 213 -6.22 -23.64 21.48
C VAL A 213 -5.78 -24.13 22.85
N GLY A 214 -6.26 -23.49 23.92
CA GLY A 214 -5.90 -23.85 25.30
C GLY A 214 -6.11 -22.72 26.29
N THR A 215 -5.73 -22.94 27.54
CA THR A 215 -5.70 -21.91 28.59
C THR A 215 -4.42 -21.08 28.50
N VAL A 216 -4.53 -19.77 28.69
CA VAL A 216 -3.38 -18.85 28.71
C VAL A 216 -2.89 -18.65 30.14
N GLY A 217 -1.65 -19.07 30.40
CA GLY A 217 -1.03 -18.95 31.72
C GLY A 217 -1.64 -19.87 32.79
N PRO A 218 -1.16 -19.76 34.04
CA PRO A 218 -1.76 -20.46 35.18
C PRO A 218 -3.14 -19.89 35.55
N ALA A 219 -3.91 -20.63 36.37
CA ALA A 219 -5.20 -20.16 36.89
C ALA A 219 -5.05 -18.81 37.62
N GLY A 220 -5.98 -17.87 37.37
CA GLY A 220 -5.90 -16.49 37.85
C GLY A 220 -5.25 -15.52 36.86
N THR A 221 -4.72 -16.00 35.73
CA THR A 221 -4.20 -15.11 34.67
C THR A 221 -5.37 -14.49 33.91
N LEU A 222 -5.65 -13.21 34.21
CA LEU A 222 -6.54 -12.38 33.41
C LEU A 222 -5.75 -11.75 32.27
N VAL A 223 -6.08 -12.13 31.03
CA VAL A 223 -5.62 -11.43 29.83
C VAL A 223 -6.73 -10.48 29.41
N THR A 224 -6.44 -9.18 29.38
CA THR A 224 -7.39 -8.16 28.93
C THR A 224 -7.24 -7.87 27.44
N ASP A 225 -6.02 -7.99 26.92
CA ASP A 225 -5.66 -7.63 25.55
C ASP A 225 -4.59 -8.58 25.01
N ILE A 226 -4.63 -8.85 23.71
CA ILE A 226 -3.63 -9.59 22.95
C ILE A 226 -3.09 -8.73 21.82
N ALA A 227 -1.87 -9.02 21.40
CA ALA A 227 -1.25 -8.43 20.23
C ALA A 227 -0.26 -9.43 19.64
N PHE A 228 -0.28 -9.65 18.33
CA PHE A 228 0.75 -10.40 17.65
C PHE A 228 1.94 -9.51 17.34
N ALA A 229 3.13 -10.04 17.61
CA ALA A 229 4.36 -9.41 17.16
C ALA A 229 4.44 -9.49 15.63
N ILE A 230 4.82 -8.37 15.00
CA ILE A 230 5.12 -8.30 13.58
C ILE A 230 6.63 -8.36 13.45
N ASP A 231 7.15 -9.45 12.89
CA ASP A 231 8.59 -9.65 12.72
C ASP A 231 9.14 -8.63 11.71
N ARG A 232 9.74 -7.58 12.24
CA ARG A 232 10.37 -6.51 11.48
C ARG A 232 11.68 -6.13 12.18
N PRO A 233 12.80 -6.00 11.45
CA PRO A 233 14.06 -5.58 12.05
C PRO A 233 13.93 -4.21 12.73
N ALA A 234 14.34 -4.10 13.99
CA ALA A 234 14.36 -2.83 14.73
C ALA A 234 15.24 -1.77 14.02
N THR A 235 16.27 -2.22 13.32
CA THR A 235 17.10 -1.43 12.41
C THR A 235 17.08 -2.08 11.04
N LEU A 236 16.73 -1.34 9.99
CA LEU A 236 16.76 -1.85 8.63
C LEU A 236 18.22 -2.09 8.18
N PRO A 237 18.51 -3.18 7.47
CA PRO A 237 19.84 -3.44 6.92
C PRO A 237 20.23 -2.35 5.91
N ALA A 238 21.53 -2.11 5.72
CA ALA A 238 22.01 -1.23 4.66
C ALA A 238 21.56 -1.74 3.28
N ILE A 239 21.33 -0.82 2.34
CA ILE A 239 20.97 -1.16 0.96
C ILE A 239 22.21 -1.71 0.28
N THR A 240 22.12 -2.91 -0.30
CA THR A 240 23.22 -3.58 -1.02
C THR A 240 23.01 -3.61 -2.54
N GLY A 241 21.77 -3.43 -3.01
CA GLY A 241 21.45 -3.16 -4.41
C GLY A 241 21.15 -1.68 -4.66
N GLN A 242 19.98 -1.42 -5.25
CA GLN A 242 19.43 -0.09 -5.52
C GLN A 242 18.18 0.13 -4.66
N LEU A 243 17.82 1.39 -4.45
CA LEU A 243 16.56 1.71 -3.78
C LEU A 243 15.46 1.77 -4.83
N ALA A 244 14.56 0.80 -4.78
CA ALA A 244 13.35 0.79 -5.60
C ALA A 244 12.22 1.54 -4.89
N TYR A 245 11.49 2.33 -5.67
CA TYR A 245 10.20 2.91 -5.33
C TYR A 245 9.13 2.16 -6.13
N ALA A 246 7.97 1.90 -5.52
CA ALA A 246 6.85 1.26 -6.21
C ALA A 246 5.51 1.75 -5.70
N LEU A 247 4.49 1.77 -6.57
CA LEU A 247 3.12 2.04 -6.17
C LEU A 247 2.43 0.76 -5.71
N ALA A 248 1.74 0.79 -4.57
CA ALA A 248 0.94 -0.33 -4.07
C ALA A 248 -0.34 0.20 -3.44
N GLY A 249 -1.49 -0.08 -4.06
CA GLY A 249 -2.76 0.57 -3.70
C GLY A 249 -2.61 2.10 -3.78
N THR A 250 -2.79 2.77 -2.64
CA THR A 250 -2.61 4.24 -2.47
C THR A 250 -1.29 4.63 -1.82
N ASN A 251 -0.34 3.70 -1.69
CA ASN A 251 0.91 3.92 -0.97
C ASN A 251 2.10 3.89 -1.92
N LEU A 252 3.15 4.64 -1.54
CA LEU A 252 4.49 4.56 -2.09
C LEU A 252 5.32 3.63 -1.21
N LEU A 253 5.78 2.52 -1.78
CA LEU A 253 6.68 1.58 -1.13
C LEU A 253 8.13 1.88 -1.46
N THR A 254 9.03 1.52 -0.55
CA THR A 254 10.45 1.36 -0.90
C THR A 254 10.98 -0.01 -0.51
N PHE A 255 11.88 -0.57 -1.31
CA PHE A 255 12.60 -1.81 -1.02
C PHE A 255 13.99 -1.81 -1.66
N ASP A 256 14.88 -2.67 -1.16
CA ASP A 256 16.19 -2.89 -1.78
C ASP A 256 16.03 -3.91 -2.91
N THR A 257 16.54 -3.60 -4.11
CA THR A 257 16.50 -4.53 -5.25
C THR A 257 17.24 -5.84 -4.96
N ALA A 258 18.16 -5.89 -3.99
CA ALA A 258 18.82 -7.13 -3.57
C ALA A 258 17.97 -7.98 -2.59
N THR A 259 17.02 -7.36 -1.88
CA THR A 259 16.14 -8.04 -0.91
C THR A 259 14.71 -7.50 -1.01
N PRO A 260 14.00 -7.77 -2.13
CA PRO A 260 12.68 -7.18 -2.40
C PRO A 260 11.60 -7.64 -1.41
N ASN A 261 11.83 -8.74 -0.69
CA ASN A 261 10.92 -9.27 0.33
C ASN A 261 10.87 -8.40 1.60
N LEU A 262 11.84 -7.51 1.83
CA LEU A 262 11.84 -6.57 2.95
C LEU A 262 11.39 -5.17 2.49
N ILE A 263 10.13 -4.84 2.74
CA ILE A 263 9.63 -3.47 2.55
C ILE A 263 10.25 -2.54 3.60
N ARG A 264 10.89 -1.47 3.13
CA ARG A 264 11.59 -0.51 3.98
C ARG A 264 10.63 0.56 4.46
N THR A 265 9.85 1.15 3.57
CA THR A 265 8.80 2.13 3.89
C THR A 265 7.50 1.83 3.13
N SER A 266 6.38 2.25 3.71
CA SER A 266 5.06 2.28 3.07
C SER A 266 4.38 3.58 3.48
N THR A 267 4.37 4.55 2.57
CA THR A 267 3.89 5.91 2.85
C THR A 267 2.64 6.20 2.03
N GLY A 268 1.55 6.60 2.70
CA GLY A 268 0.32 6.99 2.02
C GLY A 268 0.52 8.20 1.12
N ILE A 269 0.07 8.11 -0.13
CA ILE A 269 0.21 9.19 -1.11
C ILE A 269 -0.94 10.19 -0.95
N THR A 270 -0.62 11.49 -0.96
CA THR A 270 -1.59 12.59 -0.86
C THR A 270 -1.29 13.69 -1.87
N GLY A 271 -2.21 14.64 -2.06
CA GLY A 271 -1.99 15.79 -2.96
C GLY A 271 -2.34 15.55 -4.44
N MET A 272 -2.88 14.38 -4.78
CA MET A 272 -3.44 14.10 -6.11
C MET A 272 -4.96 14.35 -6.15
N ALA A 273 -5.50 14.55 -7.36
CA ALA A 273 -6.95 14.61 -7.57
C ALA A 273 -7.62 13.28 -7.19
N THR A 274 -8.73 13.33 -6.45
CA THR A 274 -9.44 12.13 -5.93
C THR A 274 -10.06 11.24 -7.01
N THR A 275 -10.20 11.76 -8.23
CA THR A 275 -10.74 11.02 -9.38
C THR A 275 -9.65 10.31 -10.18
N GLN A 276 -8.37 10.49 -9.84
CA GLN A 276 -7.24 9.91 -10.54
C GLN A 276 -6.63 8.75 -9.75
N THR A 277 -6.06 7.81 -10.49
CA THR A 277 -5.12 6.81 -9.99
C THR A 277 -3.74 7.13 -10.54
N LEU A 278 -2.68 6.94 -9.76
CA LEU A 278 -1.33 6.95 -10.31
C LEU A 278 -1.08 5.67 -11.14
N VAL A 279 -0.59 5.85 -12.36
CA VAL A 279 -0.41 4.83 -13.41
C VAL A 279 0.97 4.89 -14.07
N GLY A 280 1.94 5.50 -13.42
CA GLY A 280 3.29 5.63 -13.94
C GLY A 280 4.17 6.29 -12.90
N LEU A 281 5.41 5.83 -12.79
CA LEU A 281 6.38 6.27 -11.79
C LEU A 281 7.78 6.17 -12.40
N ASP A 282 8.57 7.25 -12.37
CA ASP A 282 9.98 7.17 -12.80
C ASP A 282 10.83 8.27 -12.14
N VAL A 283 12.13 8.05 -12.02
CA VAL A 283 13.12 9.03 -11.57
C VAL A 283 13.67 9.80 -12.76
N ARG A 284 13.44 11.11 -12.78
CA ARG A 284 14.05 11.99 -13.79
C ARG A 284 15.57 12.03 -13.64
N PRO A 285 16.37 11.55 -14.61
CA PRO A 285 17.83 11.45 -14.45
C PRO A 285 18.51 12.80 -14.25
N LEU A 286 17.97 13.86 -14.88
CA LEU A 286 18.57 15.20 -14.83
C LEU A 286 18.49 15.85 -13.44
N THR A 287 17.48 15.53 -12.62
CA THR A 287 17.29 16.15 -11.30
C THR A 287 17.21 15.15 -10.14
N ASN A 288 17.24 13.84 -10.44
CA ASN A 288 17.04 12.77 -9.47
C ASN A 288 15.73 12.97 -8.66
N THR A 289 14.67 13.42 -9.33
CA THR A 289 13.35 13.69 -8.73
C THR A 289 12.39 12.59 -9.17
N LEU A 290 11.60 12.07 -8.24
CA LEU A 290 10.55 11.09 -8.54
C LEU A 290 9.33 11.79 -9.13
N TYR A 291 8.87 11.32 -10.28
CA TYR A 291 7.65 11.78 -10.94
C TYR A 291 6.63 10.66 -10.99
N ALA A 292 5.36 11.04 -11.03
CA ALA A 292 4.25 10.12 -11.24
C ALA A 292 3.21 10.71 -12.20
N LEU A 293 2.49 9.84 -12.90
CA LEU A 293 1.37 10.22 -13.76
C LEU A 293 0.05 9.80 -13.11
N GLY A 294 -0.79 10.78 -12.75
CA GLY A 294 -2.18 10.52 -12.39
C GLY A 294 -3.07 10.45 -13.63
N TYR A 295 -3.96 9.49 -13.71
CA TYR A 295 -4.85 9.27 -14.84
C TYR A 295 -6.25 8.82 -14.40
N ASN A 296 -7.27 9.28 -15.11
CA ASN A 296 -8.67 8.87 -14.95
C ASN A 296 -9.20 8.35 -16.29
N SER A 297 -9.17 7.02 -16.48
CA SER A 297 -9.65 6.36 -17.70
C SER A 297 -11.17 6.52 -17.93
N ALA A 298 -11.95 6.86 -16.89
CA ALA A 298 -13.40 7.03 -16.97
C ALA A 298 -13.83 8.49 -17.26
N ALA A 299 -12.89 9.42 -17.40
CA ALA A 299 -13.21 10.81 -17.72
C ALA A 299 -13.89 10.94 -19.09
N ALA A 300 -14.95 11.76 -19.14
CA ALA A 300 -15.70 12.01 -20.37
C ALA A 300 -14.80 12.57 -21.49
N ALA A 301 -15.18 12.33 -22.74
CA ALA A 301 -14.46 12.84 -23.91
C ALA A 301 -14.29 14.37 -23.86
N GLY A 302 -13.11 14.86 -24.22
CA GLY A 302 -12.77 16.29 -24.18
C GLY A 302 -12.41 16.85 -22.79
N VAL A 303 -12.57 16.07 -21.71
CA VAL A 303 -12.17 16.49 -20.35
C VAL A 303 -10.72 16.09 -20.09
N ALA A 304 -9.96 16.95 -19.40
CA ALA A 304 -8.63 16.61 -18.91
C ALA A 304 -8.70 15.42 -17.95
N ASN A 305 -7.85 14.43 -18.17
CA ASN A 305 -7.89 13.16 -17.47
C ASN A 305 -6.53 12.73 -16.93
N ALA A 306 -5.45 13.43 -17.28
CA ALA A 306 -4.09 13.14 -16.85
C ALA A 306 -3.45 14.36 -16.17
N GLN A 307 -2.65 14.13 -15.14
CA GLN A 307 -1.87 15.16 -14.45
C GLN A 307 -0.49 14.58 -14.12
N LEU A 308 0.56 15.29 -14.51
CA LEU A 308 1.92 14.99 -14.09
C LEU A 308 2.13 15.52 -12.66
N TYR A 309 2.82 14.74 -11.83
CA TYR A 309 3.18 15.12 -10.46
C TYR A 309 4.67 14.89 -10.21
N THR A 310 5.29 15.74 -9.40
CA THR A 310 6.47 15.32 -8.63
C THR A 310 5.99 14.67 -7.33
N LEU A 311 6.62 13.57 -6.93
CA LEU A 311 6.26 12.81 -5.74
C LEU A 311 7.40 12.84 -4.72
N ASN A 312 7.13 13.26 -3.49
CA ASN A 312 8.14 13.23 -2.44
C ASN A 312 8.38 11.78 -1.97
N GLY A 313 9.57 11.24 -2.27
CA GLY A 313 9.93 9.86 -1.92
C GLY A 313 9.96 9.53 -0.42
N ALA A 314 9.93 10.53 0.47
CA ALA A 314 9.86 10.33 1.92
C ALA A 314 8.44 10.52 2.48
N THR A 315 7.74 11.57 2.06
CA THR A 315 6.44 11.97 2.64
C THR A 315 5.22 11.51 1.84
N GLY A 316 5.39 11.03 0.60
CA GLY A 316 4.29 10.64 -0.28
C GLY A 316 3.43 11.82 -0.76
N ILE A 317 3.87 13.07 -0.55
CA ILE A 317 3.13 14.23 -1.06
C ILE A 317 3.40 14.38 -2.56
N ALA A 318 2.34 14.28 -3.36
CA ALA A 318 2.32 14.59 -4.78
C ALA A 318 2.02 16.08 -4.99
N VAL A 319 2.79 16.73 -5.88
CA VAL A 319 2.62 18.14 -6.25
C VAL A 319 2.42 18.21 -7.76
N PRO A 320 1.33 18.82 -8.26
CA PRO A 320 1.06 18.89 -9.69
C PRO A 320 2.13 19.71 -10.43
N VAL A 321 2.52 19.23 -11.60
CA VAL A 321 3.42 19.89 -12.53
C VAL A 321 2.60 20.44 -13.68
N GLY A 322 2.45 21.76 -13.72
CA GLY A 322 1.61 22.45 -14.70
C GLY A 322 0.12 22.11 -14.59
N ALA A 323 -0.62 22.31 -15.68
CA ALA A 323 -2.05 22.05 -15.75
C ALA A 323 -2.37 20.61 -16.17
N ALA A 324 -3.51 20.09 -15.75
CA ALA A 324 -4.00 18.80 -16.21
C ALA A 324 -4.25 18.81 -17.73
N ILE A 325 -3.92 17.70 -18.38
CA ILE A 325 -4.05 17.50 -19.82
C ILE A 325 -4.97 16.32 -20.13
N ARG A 326 -5.26 16.12 -21.42
CA ARG A 326 -5.97 14.95 -21.91
C ARG A 326 -5.01 14.01 -22.64
N LEU A 327 -4.97 12.75 -22.19
CA LEU A 327 -4.26 11.66 -22.87
C LEU A 327 -5.25 10.54 -23.17
N GLU A 328 -5.23 10.05 -24.41
CA GLU A 328 -6.03 8.89 -24.82
C GLU A 328 -5.23 7.62 -24.59
N LEU A 329 -5.07 7.17 -23.34
CA LEU A 329 -4.21 6.02 -23.02
C LEU A 329 -4.95 4.67 -23.06
N GLY A 330 -6.29 4.70 -23.09
CA GLY A 330 -7.13 3.50 -22.95
C GLY A 330 -7.25 3.03 -21.50
N THR A 331 -7.60 1.75 -21.32
CA THR A 331 -7.74 1.07 -20.03
C THR A 331 -6.77 -0.11 -19.98
N GLY A 332 -5.87 -0.12 -19.00
CA GLY A 332 -4.86 -1.17 -18.85
C GLY A 332 -3.53 -0.58 -18.36
N SER A 333 -2.46 -1.34 -18.55
CA SER A 333 -1.09 -0.96 -18.21
C SER A 333 -0.60 0.23 -19.04
N ILE A 334 0.21 1.10 -18.42
CA ILE A 334 0.71 2.33 -19.01
C ILE A 334 2.24 2.34 -18.81
N GLY A 335 3.00 2.50 -19.88
CA GLY A 335 4.45 2.74 -19.78
C GLY A 335 4.75 4.21 -19.51
N PHE A 336 5.69 4.50 -18.62
CA PHE A 336 6.08 5.87 -18.25
C PHE A 336 7.59 5.92 -17.93
N ASP A 337 8.39 6.62 -18.72
CA ASP A 337 9.85 6.68 -18.49
C ASP A 337 10.51 7.95 -19.08
N PHE A 338 11.58 8.41 -18.45
CA PHE A 338 12.34 9.57 -18.92
C PHE A 338 13.38 9.19 -19.97
N ASN A 339 13.27 9.79 -21.15
CA ASN A 339 14.38 9.78 -22.10
C ASN A 339 15.54 10.63 -21.54
N PRO A 340 16.70 10.03 -21.22
CA PRO A 340 17.79 10.73 -20.53
C PRO A 340 18.54 11.71 -21.43
N THR A 341 18.41 11.59 -22.76
CA THR A 341 19.18 12.38 -23.73
C THR A 341 18.45 13.63 -24.22
N VAL A 342 17.12 13.60 -24.29
CA VAL A 342 16.29 14.74 -24.74
C VAL A 342 15.39 15.32 -23.65
N ASP A 343 15.44 14.74 -22.45
CA ASP A 343 14.67 15.18 -21.29
C ASP A 343 13.17 15.33 -21.59
N ARG A 344 12.58 14.22 -22.03
CA ARG A 344 11.14 14.08 -22.27
C ARG A 344 10.64 12.82 -21.61
N ILE A 345 9.41 12.86 -21.13
CA ILE A 345 8.73 11.70 -20.59
C ILE A 345 8.07 10.97 -21.74
N ARG A 346 8.38 9.69 -21.93
CA ARG A 346 7.63 8.79 -22.81
C ARG A 346 6.42 8.27 -22.04
N VAL A 347 5.24 8.32 -22.66
CA VAL A 347 4.03 7.71 -22.12
C VAL A 347 3.41 6.80 -23.17
N VAL A 348 3.33 5.51 -22.87
CA VAL A 348 2.74 4.49 -23.76
C VAL A 348 1.41 4.03 -23.17
N GLY A 349 0.33 4.15 -23.93
CA GLY A 349 -0.99 3.71 -23.50
C GLY A 349 -1.28 2.24 -23.84
N ALA A 350 -2.18 1.63 -23.07
CA ALA A 350 -2.75 0.30 -23.35
C ALA A 350 -3.39 0.20 -24.75
N ASN A 351 -3.81 1.33 -25.33
CA ASN A 351 -4.31 1.43 -26.70
C ASN A 351 -3.21 1.70 -27.75
N ARG A 352 -1.93 1.47 -27.39
CA ARG A 352 -0.73 1.66 -28.22
C ARG A 352 -0.40 3.11 -28.55
N THR A 353 -1.11 4.07 -27.98
CA THR A 353 -0.75 5.48 -28.14
C THR A 353 0.59 5.76 -27.50
N ASN A 354 1.29 6.74 -28.05
CA ASN A 354 2.68 6.98 -27.75
C ASN A 354 2.90 8.49 -27.67
N TYR A 355 3.08 9.02 -26.46
CA TYR A 355 3.21 10.45 -26.22
C TYR A 355 4.62 10.78 -25.73
N ARG A 356 5.02 12.03 -25.96
CA ARG A 356 6.13 12.67 -25.27
C ARG A 356 5.62 13.87 -24.49
N LEU A 357 5.84 13.92 -23.19
CA LEU A 357 5.49 15.06 -22.34
C LEU A 357 6.74 15.89 -21.99
N VAL A 358 6.49 17.17 -21.70
CA VAL A 358 7.49 18.10 -21.18
C VAL A 358 7.56 17.98 -19.65
N PRO A 359 8.70 17.58 -19.06
CA PRO A 359 8.82 17.38 -17.62
C PRO A 359 8.54 18.60 -16.75
N THR A 360 8.76 19.81 -17.28
CA THR A 360 8.72 21.05 -16.51
C THR A 360 7.33 21.68 -16.40
N ASP A 361 6.42 21.35 -17.30
CA ASP A 361 5.06 21.93 -17.34
C ASP A 361 3.95 20.91 -17.65
N GLY A 362 4.29 19.63 -17.83
CA GLY A 362 3.32 18.56 -18.06
C GLY A 362 2.62 18.58 -19.42
N THR A 363 2.98 19.50 -20.33
CA THR A 363 2.33 19.61 -21.65
C THR A 363 2.76 18.48 -22.60
N ILE A 364 1.91 18.21 -23.60
CA ILE A 364 2.25 17.27 -24.68
C ILE A 364 3.25 17.96 -25.62
N ALA A 365 4.47 17.43 -25.69
CA ALA A 365 5.44 17.83 -26.69
C ALA A 365 5.09 17.25 -28.07
N PHE A 366 4.74 15.95 -28.10
CA PHE A 366 4.41 15.24 -29.33
C PHE A 366 3.46 14.08 -29.08
N THR A 367 2.65 13.78 -30.09
CA THR A 367 1.95 12.50 -30.26
C THR A 367 2.64 11.76 -31.39
N ASP A 368 3.31 10.66 -31.05
CA ASP A 368 4.14 9.86 -31.95
C ASP A 368 3.32 8.74 -32.63
N GLY A 369 3.97 7.97 -33.50
CA GLY A 369 3.37 6.82 -34.18
C GLY A 369 2.84 5.78 -33.18
N GLN A 370 1.69 5.18 -33.52
CA GLN A 370 1.09 4.10 -32.72
C GLN A 370 2.01 2.89 -32.71
N LEU A 371 2.12 2.21 -31.56
CA LEU A 371 2.99 1.04 -31.46
C LEU A 371 2.57 -0.07 -32.41
N THR A 372 3.53 -0.56 -33.20
CA THR A 372 3.37 -1.66 -34.15
C THR A 372 4.63 -2.49 -34.21
N TYR A 373 4.48 -3.80 -34.38
CA TYR A 373 5.63 -4.66 -34.66
C TYR A 373 6.19 -4.39 -36.06
N ALA A 374 7.51 -4.37 -36.18
CA ALA A 374 8.20 -4.24 -37.47
C ALA A 374 7.92 -5.44 -38.40
N THR A 375 7.66 -6.61 -37.81
CA THR A 375 7.37 -7.86 -38.51
C THR A 375 6.24 -8.63 -37.83
N GLY A 376 5.42 -9.33 -38.61
CA GLY A 376 4.30 -10.13 -38.10
C GLY A 376 2.98 -9.36 -38.05
N THR A 377 1.94 -10.00 -37.51
CA THR A 377 0.56 -9.48 -37.49
C THR A 377 -0.02 -9.34 -36.07
N SER A 378 0.77 -9.62 -35.04
CA SER A 378 0.35 -9.46 -33.65
C SER A 378 0.08 -7.99 -33.34
N THR A 379 -0.88 -7.74 -32.45
CA THR A 379 -1.13 -6.40 -31.92
C THR A 379 -0.33 -6.21 -30.63
N PRO A 380 0.51 -5.17 -30.50
CA PRO A 380 1.26 -4.94 -29.27
C PRO A 380 0.34 -4.72 -28.07
N SER A 381 0.67 -5.38 -26.97
CA SER A 381 0.09 -5.15 -25.64
C SER A 381 1.22 -4.75 -24.69
N ILE A 382 1.67 -3.50 -24.79
CA ILE A 382 2.82 -3.02 -24.04
C ILE A 382 2.39 -2.56 -22.66
N GLY A 383 2.95 -3.20 -21.64
CA GLY A 383 2.69 -2.86 -20.25
C GLY A 383 3.74 -1.97 -19.60
N ALA A 384 4.94 -1.88 -20.20
CA ALA A 384 6.05 -1.12 -19.65
C ALA A 384 7.00 -0.62 -20.74
N ALA A 385 7.68 0.49 -20.47
CA ALA A 385 8.70 1.05 -21.35
C ALA A 385 9.83 1.65 -20.51
N ALA A 386 11.10 1.48 -20.91
CA ALA A 386 12.25 2.00 -20.18
C ALA A 386 13.45 2.36 -21.08
N TYR A 387 14.14 3.47 -20.78
CA TYR A 387 15.33 3.89 -21.52
C TYR A 387 16.64 3.43 -20.87
N THR A 388 17.58 2.95 -21.69
CA THR A 388 18.97 2.71 -21.24
C THR A 388 19.75 4.02 -21.07
N ASN A 389 20.90 3.95 -20.41
CA ASN A 389 21.79 5.08 -20.16
C ASN A 389 21.08 6.21 -19.39
N SER A 390 20.16 5.82 -18.50
CA SER A 390 19.36 6.71 -17.66
C SER A 390 20.17 7.23 -16.46
N PHE A 391 21.12 8.13 -16.73
CA PHE A 391 21.99 8.73 -15.72
C PHE A 391 22.12 10.25 -15.91
N MET A 392 22.45 10.96 -14.83
CA MET A 392 22.65 12.40 -14.85
C MET A 392 23.80 12.79 -15.78
N GLY A 393 23.54 13.70 -16.73
CA GLY A 393 24.53 14.16 -17.71
C GLY A 393 24.61 13.31 -18.97
N ALA A 394 23.70 12.36 -19.19
CA ALA A 394 23.51 11.73 -20.48
C ALA A 394 23.22 12.77 -21.57
N THR A 395 23.80 12.58 -22.76
CA THR A 395 23.65 13.48 -23.91
C THR A 395 23.29 12.68 -25.16
N SER A 396 22.97 13.36 -26.26
CA SER A 396 22.79 12.71 -27.56
C SER A 396 23.98 11.86 -27.99
N THR A 397 25.21 12.21 -27.57
CA THR A 397 26.43 11.43 -27.84
C THR A 397 26.52 10.15 -27.00
N SER A 398 25.95 10.13 -25.80
CA SER A 398 25.86 8.92 -24.97
C SER A 398 24.95 7.87 -25.59
N GLY A 399 23.93 8.31 -26.35
CA GLY A 399 22.89 7.45 -26.90
C GLY A 399 21.96 6.86 -25.83
N THR A 400 20.79 6.39 -26.27
CA THR A 400 19.85 5.65 -25.43
C THR A 400 19.00 4.74 -26.31
N THR A 401 18.54 3.62 -25.77
CA THR A 401 17.64 2.67 -26.43
C THR A 401 16.38 2.56 -25.59
N LEU A 402 15.20 2.71 -26.22
CA LEU A 402 13.91 2.42 -25.60
C LEU A 402 13.61 0.93 -25.69
N TYR A 403 13.30 0.33 -24.55
CA TYR A 403 12.81 -1.03 -24.45
C TYR A 403 11.34 -1.03 -24.02
N ASP A 404 10.58 -1.98 -24.52
CA ASP A 404 9.17 -2.16 -24.23
C ASP A 404 8.89 -3.62 -23.88
N TYR A 405 8.06 -3.84 -22.86
CA TYR A 405 7.65 -5.17 -22.45
C TYR A 405 6.22 -5.47 -22.91
N ASP A 406 6.06 -6.48 -23.77
CA ASP A 406 4.74 -6.97 -24.16
C ASP A 406 4.23 -7.98 -23.13
N GLU A 407 3.17 -7.61 -22.41
CA GLU A 407 2.64 -8.37 -21.29
C GLU A 407 1.78 -9.58 -21.70
N VAL A 408 1.36 -9.65 -22.97
CA VAL A 408 0.59 -10.78 -23.51
C VAL A 408 1.53 -11.78 -24.18
N LEU A 409 2.47 -11.30 -24.99
CA LEU A 409 3.46 -12.14 -25.66
C LEU A 409 4.62 -12.54 -24.74
N ASN A 410 4.78 -11.87 -23.60
CA ASN A 410 5.88 -12.08 -22.65
C ASN A 410 7.25 -11.93 -23.34
N THR A 411 7.41 -10.83 -24.06
CA THR A 411 8.63 -10.52 -24.83
C THR A 411 9.16 -9.14 -24.49
N LEU A 412 10.48 -9.04 -24.46
CA LEU A 412 11.16 -7.75 -24.47
C LEU A 412 11.34 -7.30 -25.92
N ASN A 413 11.10 -6.03 -26.18
CA ASN A 413 11.19 -5.40 -27.49
C ASN A 413 12.03 -4.14 -27.40
N THR A 414 12.62 -3.71 -28.51
CA THR A 414 13.17 -2.36 -28.66
C THR A 414 12.25 -1.53 -29.53
N GLN A 415 12.01 -0.26 -29.18
CA GLN A 415 11.25 0.66 -30.01
C GLN A 415 12.16 1.56 -30.83
N VAL A 416 12.39 1.15 -32.07
CA VAL A 416 13.35 1.79 -32.97
C VAL A 416 12.78 1.85 -34.39
N PRO A 417 12.57 3.07 -34.95
CA PRO A 417 12.68 4.37 -34.28
C PRO A 417 11.58 4.59 -33.21
N PRO A 418 11.89 5.26 -32.07
CA PRO A 418 10.92 5.46 -30.99
C PRO A 418 9.74 6.34 -31.41
N ASN A 419 9.96 7.33 -32.27
CA ASN A 419 8.88 8.25 -32.68
C ASN A 419 7.93 7.62 -33.72
N ASP A 420 8.34 6.52 -34.37
CA ASP A 420 7.50 5.79 -35.32
C ASP A 420 6.67 4.71 -34.61
N GLY A 421 6.97 4.41 -33.34
CA GLY A 421 6.32 3.33 -32.59
C GLY A 421 6.71 1.93 -33.04
N THR A 422 7.81 1.78 -33.79
CA THR A 422 8.20 0.49 -34.37
C THR A 422 8.89 -0.41 -33.35
N LEU A 423 8.28 -1.55 -33.03
CA LEU A 423 8.78 -2.54 -32.08
C LEU A 423 9.54 -3.67 -32.78
N ASN A 424 10.74 -3.95 -32.30
CA ASN A 424 11.60 -5.03 -32.77
C ASN A 424 11.81 -6.03 -31.63
N ASN A 425 11.42 -7.29 -31.84
CA ASN A 425 11.53 -8.35 -30.85
C ASN A 425 12.98 -8.64 -30.47
N VAL A 426 13.28 -8.60 -29.17
CA VAL A 426 14.58 -8.99 -28.60
C VAL A 426 14.56 -10.46 -28.21
N GLY A 427 13.51 -10.89 -27.52
CA GLY A 427 13.33 -12.28 -27.11
C GLY A 427 12.32 -12.46 -25.99
N SER A 428 11.99 -13.72 -25.70
CA SER A 428 11.05 -14.08 -24.64
C SER A 428 11.65 -13.87 -23.26
N SER A 429 10.83 -13.40 -22.32
CA SER A 429 11.20 -13.26 -20.92
C SER A 429 11.28 -14.57 -20.16
N GLY A 430 10.64 -15.64 -20.67
CA GLY A 430 10.56 -16.91 -19.97
C GLY A 430 9.60 -16.94 -18.77
N ILE A 431 8.89 -15.83 -18.50
CA ILE A 431 7.78 -15.79 -17.54
C ILE A 431 6.44 -15.73 -18.26
N THR A 432 5.36 -16.05 -17.56
CA THR A 432 3.99 -15.88 -18.04
C THR A 432 3.26 -14.93 -17.11
N VAL A 433 3.04 -13.70 -17.58
CA VAL A 433 2.28 -12.67 -16.87
C VAL A 433 0.84 -13.13 -16.65
N ASN A 434 0.23 -12.65 -15.58
CA ASN A 434 -1.17 -12.92 -15.30
C ASN A 434 -2.08 -12.32 -16.38
N ALA A 435 -2.73 -13.19 -17.15
CA ALA A 435 -3.56 -12.78 -18.29
C ALA A 435 -4.89 -12.10 -17.91
N THR A 436 -5.36 -12.27 -16.67
CA THR A 436 -6.65 -11.71 -16.20
C THR A 436 -6.48 -10.35 -15.54
N ALA A 437 -5.37 -10.15 -14.85
CA ALA A 437 -5.05 -8.92 -14.15
C ALA A 437 -3.53 -8.68 -14.27
N PRO A 438 -3.04 -8.32 -15.47
CA PRO A 438 -1.62 -8.07 -15.68
C PRO A 438 -1.19 -6.87 -14.82
N ASN A 439 -0.03 -7.02 -14.21
CA ASN A 439 0.66 -5.98 -13.48
C ASN A 439 2.15 -6.17 -13.78
N VAL A 440 2.64 -5.36 -14.71
CA VAL A 440 4.04 -5.34 -15.11
C VAL A 440 4.54 -3.91 -15.14
N ASP A 441 5.80 -3.72 -14.78
CA ASP A 441 6.53 -2.50 -15.09
C ASP A 441 8.03 -2.76 -15.18
N LEU A 442 8.74 -1.99 -15.99
CA LEU A 442 10.15 -2.13 -16.32
C LEU A 442 10.86 -0.81 -16.06
N ASP A 443 11.99 -0.86 -15.39
CA ASP A 443 12.90 0.28 -15.27
C ASP A 443 14.35 -0.17 -15.45
N ILE A 444 15.19 0.71 -16.02
CA ILE A 444 16.59 0.47 -16.33
C ILE A 444 17.47 1.47 -15.58
N TYR A 445 17.97 1.02 -14.43
CA TYR A 445 18.95 1.78 -13.67
C TYR A 445 20.31 1.81 -14.38
N SER A 446 20.89 3.01 -14.50
CA SER A 446 22.17 3.21 -15.17
C SER A 446 23.16 4.00 -14.31
N THR A 447 24.42 3.60 -14.29
CA THR A 447 25.50 4.35 -13.60
C THR A 447 26.44 5.08 -14.56
N GLY A 448 26.27 4.86 -15.86
CA GLY A 448 27.06 5.47 -16.92
C GLY A 448 26.75 4.84 -18.27
N VAL A 449 27.48 5.26 -19.30
CA VAL A 449 27.29 4.77 -20.68
C VAL A 449 27.52 3.26 -20.74
N GLY A 450 26.51 2.51 -21.18
CA GLY A 450 26.56 1.07 -21.35
C GLY A 450 26.44 0.27 -20.04
N VAL A 451 26.42 0.92 -18.88
CA VAL A 451 26.29 0.25 -17.58
C VAL A 451 24.83 0.31 -17.14
N ASN A 452 24.06 -0.71 -17.55
CA ASN A 452 22.60 -0.79 -17.40
C ASN A 452 22.22 -2.03 -16.59
N THR A 453 21.28 -1.89 -15.65
CA THR A 453 20.64 -3.00 -14.95
C THR A 453 19.13 -2.86 -15.07
N ALA A 454 18.49 -3.79 -15.77
CA ALA A 454 17.05 -3.77 -15.99
C ALA A 454 16.32 -4.57 -14.92
N TYR A 455 15.29 -3.96 -14.34
CA TYR A 455 14.41 -4.54 -13.34
C TYR A 455 12.99 -4.60 -13.88
N LEU A 456 12.36 -5.76 -13.76
CA LEU A 456 10.97 -5.97 -14.12
C LEU A 456 10.19 -6.35 -12.86
N VAL A 457 9.10 -5.66 -12.60
CA VAL A 457 8.06 -6.15 -11.70
C VAL A 457 7.03 -6.88 -12.54
N ALA A 458 6.61 -8.06 -12.09
CA ALA A 458 5.56 -8.82 -12.74
C ALA A 458 4.79 -9.68 -11.73
N ASN A 459 3.48 -9.82 -11.95
CA ASN A 459 2.70 -10.93 -11.40
C ASN A 459 2.55 -12.04 -12.45
N THR A 460 2.67 -13.31 -12.03
CA THR A 460 2.69 -14.45 -12.95
C THR A 460 1.57 -15.45 -12.69
N GLY A 461 1.13 -16.15 -13.73
CA GLY A 461 0.08 -17.17 -13.63
C GLY A 461 -1.26 -16.59 -13.22
N THR A 462 -1.85 -17.05 -12.12
CA THR A 462 -3.13 -16.55 -11.61
C THR A 462 -3.00 -15.69 -10.35
N SER A 463 -1.77 -15.46 -9.89
CA SER A 463 -1.52 -14.70 -8.66
C SER A 463 -1.62 -13.19 -8.89
N ALA A 464 -2.15 -12.47 -7.89
CA ALA A 464 -2.05 -11.01 -7.83
C ALA A 464 -0.71 -10.54 -7.23
N ASN A 465 0.10 -11.48 -6.70
CA ASN A 465 1.34 -11.16 -6.02
C ASN A 465 2.42 -10.77 -7.02
N ALA A 466 3.09 -9.66 -6.78
CA ALA A 466 4.19 -9.20 -7.62
C ALA A 466 5.55 -9.72 -7.13
N SER A 467 6.43 -10.00 -8.09
CA SER A 467 7.84 -10.33 -7.84
C SER A 467 8.74 -9.40 -8.65
N LEU A 468 9.95 -9.19 -8.15
CA LEU A 468 11.01 -8.49 -8.84
C LEU A 468 11.87 -9.48 -9.63
N TYR A 469 12.20 -9.11 -10.86
CA TYR A 469 13.08 -9.83 -11.77
C TYR A 469 14.18 -8.89 -12.25
N THR A 470 15.33 -9.46 -12.60
CA THR A 470 16.30 -8.80 -13.49
C THR A 470 16.02 -9.23 -14.92
N VAL A 471 16.27 -8.36 -15.90
CA VAL A 471 16.06 -8.68 -17.32
C VAL A 471 17.36 -8.55 -18.11
N ASN A 472 17.66 -9.55 -18.92
CA ASN A 472 18.77 -9.48 -19.86
C ASN A 472 18.35 -8.67 -21.10
N LEU A 473 18.88 -7.46 -21.27
CA LEU A 473 18.53 -6.55 -22.38
C LEU A 473 18.96 -7.04 -23.77
N THR A 474 19.77 -8.10 -23.87
CA THR A 474 20.20 -8.70 -25.14
C THR A 474 19.32 -9.89 -25.54
N THR A 475 18.81 -10.67 -24.59
CA THR A 475 18.03 -11.88 -24.87
C THR A 475 16.56 -11.78 -24.48
N GLY A 476 16.18 -10.77 -23.70
CA GLY A 476 14.86 -10.61 -23.11
C GLY A 476 14.63 -11.43 -21.84
N ALA A 477 15.50 -12.39 -21.51
CA ALA A 477 15.27 -13.36 -20.43
C ALA A 477 15.18 -12.69 -19.05
N ALA A 478 14.13 -13.00 -18.29
CA ALA A 478 13.93 -12.54 -16.92
C ALA A 478 14.46 -13.57 -15.91
N THR A 479 15.11 -13.10 -14.85
CA THR A 479 15.60 -13.93 -13.74
C THR A 479 14.98 -13.43 -12.43
N LEU A 480 14.28 -14.33 -11.71
CA LEU A 480 13.62 -14.01 -10.45
C LEU A 480 14.64 -13.56 -9.40
N VAL A 481 14.40 -12.41 -8.79
CA VAL A 481 15.11 -11.94 -7.60
C VAL A 481 14.36 -12.35 -6.34
N GLY A 482 13.06 -12.09 -6.29
CA GLY A 482 12.20 -12.51 -5.18
C GLY A 482 10.83 -11.83 -5.19
N ALA A 483 9.93 -12.30 -4.32
CA ALA A 483 8.65 -11.65 -4.10
C ALA A 483 8.83 -10.26 -3.46
N ILE A 484 7.99 -9.29 -3.84
CA ILE A 484 8.02 -7.96 -3.23
C ILE A 484 7.20 -7.99 -1.94
N GLY A 485 7.86 -7.71 -0.81
CA GLY A 485 7.26 -7.88 0.51
C GLY A 485 6.70 -9.29 0.70
N ASN A 486 5.48 -9.36 1.24
CA ASN A 486 4.73 -10.61 1.38
C ASN A 486 3.97 -11.02 0.11
N GLY A 487 4.43 -10.60 -1.07
CA GLY A 487 3.70 -10.73 -2.33
C GLY A 487 2.72 -9.58 -2.56
N ILE A 488 3.11 -8.36 -2.18
CA ILE A 488 2.30 -7.17 -2.40
C ILE A 488 2.09 -7.00 -3.91
N ALA A 489 0.89 -6.59 -4.32
CA ALA A 489 0.60 -6.17 -5.70
C ALA A 489 1.23 -4.80 -5.99
N ALA A 490 2.55 -4.73 -5.93
CA ALA A 490 3.34 -3.56 -6.31
C ALA A 490 3.32 -3.42 -7.84
N ARG A 491 3.16 -2.19 -8.32
CA ARG A 491 3.12 -1.78 -9.73
C ARG A 491 3.95 -0.50 -9.88
N ASP A 492 4.21 -0.08 -11.11
CA ASP A 492 4.85 1.20 -11.43
C ASP A 492 6.14 1.43 -10.58
N ILE A 493 7.28 0.91 -11.03
CA ILE A 493 8.55 0.97 -10.32
C ILE A 493 9.46 2.08 -10.82
N ALA A 494 10.26 2.63 -9.91
CA ALA A 494 11.35 3.53 -10.25
C ALA A 494 12.58 3.21 -9.39
N ILE A 495 13.73 3.03 -10.00
CA ILE A 495 14.96 2.53 -9.41
C ILE A 495 15.94 3.69 -9.29
N ALA A 496 16.26 4.06 -8.06
CA ALA A 496 17.25 5.08 -7.75
C ALA A 496 18.55 4.44 -7.24
N ALA A 497 19.60 5.26 -7.16
CA ALA A 497 20.78 4.90 -6.38
C ALA A 497 20.41 4.59 -4.92
N SER A 498 21.28 3.90 -4.18
CA SER A 498 21.05 3.53 -2.78
C SER A 498 20.78 4.72 -1.85
N THR A 499 21.20 5.93 -2.24
CA THR A 499 20.89 7.19 -1.54
C THR A 499 19.46 7.68 -1.73
N GLY A 500 18.71 7.10 -2.68
CA GLY A 500 17.35 7.49 -3.05
C GLY A 500 17.26 8.74 -3.93
N VAL A 501 16.04 9.24 -4.05
CA VAL A 501 15.70 10.45 -4.81
C VAL A 501 15.84 11.72 -3.98
N VAL A 502 15.89 12.87 -4.65
CA VAL A 502 15.81 14.19 -4.01
C VAL A 502 14.41 14.37 -3.40
N THR A 503 14.36 14.59 -2.08
CA THR A 503 13.12 14.77 -1.30
C THR A 503 12.93 16.18 -0.74
N SER A 504 13.93 17.05 -0.86
CA SER A 504 13.80 18.47 -0.56
C SER A 504 13.19 19.18 -1.75
N ASN A 505 12.17 20.03 -1.53
CA ASN A 505 11.91 21.14 -2.44
C ASN A 505 13.22 21.94 -2.48
N ARG A 506 14.02 21.83 -3.53
CA ARG A 506 15.07 22.84 -3.73
C ARG A 506 14.32 24.14 -3.95
N ALA A 507 14.16 24.94 -2.90
CA ALA A 507 14.00 26.36 -3.09
C ALA A 507 15.17 26.79 -3.99
N THR A 508 14.89 27.54 -5.05
CA THR A 508 15.88 28.06 -5.99
C THR A 508 16.86 29.06 -5.37
N ASP A 509 17.07 29.04 -4.06
CA ASP A 509 17.83 30.04 -3.30
C ASP A 509 19.15 29.50 -2.73
N LEU A 510 19.90 28.77 -3.55
CA LEU A 510 21.30 28.46 -3.25
C LEU A 510 22.16 28.60 -4.51
N ALA A 511 22.25 29.83 -5.03
CA ALA A 511 23.45 30.41 -5.65
C ALA A 511 23.23 31.86 -6.12
N THR A 512 22.84 32.80 -5.25
CA THR A 512 22.98 34.25 -5.53
C THR A 512 23.93 34.96 -4.56
N THR A 513 24.49 34.25 -3.57
CA THR A 513 25.38 34.84 -2.55
C THR A 513 26.75 34.19 -2.43
N PHE A 514 27.13 33.28 -3.33
CA PHE A 514 28.55 32.88 -3.44
C PHE A 514 29.31 33.90 -4.29
N THR A 515 29.80 34.95 -3.65
CA THR A 515 30.96 35.71 -4.14
C THR A 515 32.21 34.92 -3.78
N LEU A 516 32.87 34.32 -4.78
CA LEU A 516 34.29 34.00 -4.68
C LEU A 516 35.02 35.34 -4.59
N PHE A 517 35.55 35.65 -3.41
CA PHE A 517 36.52 36.74 -3.26
C PHE A 517 37.86 36.31 -3.90
N PRO A 518 38.58 37.27 -4.50
CA PRO A 518 39.69 37.02 -5.41
C PRO A 518 40.87 36.28 -4.78
#